data_AF-A0A9D5S7W9-F1
#
_entry.id   AF-A0A9D5S7W9-F1
#
_cell.length_a   1.000
_cell.length_b   1.000
_cell.length_c   1.000
_cell.angle_alpha   90.00
_cell.angle_beta   90.00
_cell.angle_gamma   90.00
#
_symmetry.space_group_name_H-M   'P 1'
#
loop_
_entity.id
_entity.type
_entity.pdbx_description
1 polymer ?
#
loop_
_entity_poly.entity_id
_entity_poly.type
_entity_poly.pdbx_seq_one_letter_code
_entity_poly.pdbx_strand_id
1 'polypeptide(L)'
;GIGLQSFCIPGSVADDRKVGIGHGNLAARLLREETECFAFLAGHESFAAAEGAIKIAEMANKVRKKPLRVILNGLGKDAAQIISRINGFTYVQTKFDYFTGELNVVKEVPYGNNPNRLKVKCYGADDVREGVAILWKENVDVSITGNSTNPTRFQHPVAGTYKKERVLAGKPYFSVASGGGTGRTLHPDNMAAGPASYGMTDTLGRMHSDAQFAGSSSVPAHVEMMGFLGMGNNPMVGATVSVAVAIDLAINKK
;
A
#
# COMPACT_ATOMS: atom_id res chain seq x y z
N GLY A 1 8.66 -14.30 -7.71
CA GLY A 1 9.81 -13.74 -6.97
C GLY A 1 11.09 -13.96 -7.73
N ILE A 2 11.69 -15.15 -7.64
CA ILE A 2 12.97 -15.49 -8.29
C ILE A 2 12.94 -15.21 -9.81
N GLY A 3 11.90 -15.66 -10.50
CA GLY A 3 11.73 -15.41 -11.93
C GLY A 3 11.52 -13.94 -12.29
N LEU A 4 11.04 -13.08 -11.37
CA LEU A 4 11.09 -11.63 -11.58
C LEU A 4 12.52 -11.16 -11.37
N GLN A 5 13.16 -11.53 -10.26
CA GLN A 5 14.51 -11.09 -9.94
C GLN A 5 15.55 -11.37 -11.03
N SER A 6 15.42 -12.47 -11.78
CA SER A 6 16.33 -12.82 -12.88
C SER A 6 16.30 -11.85 -14.06
N PHE A 7 15.25 -11.03 -14.21
CA PHE A 7 15.17 -9.99 -15.24
C PHE A 7 15.70 -8.63 -14.76
N CYS A 8 16.11 -8.49 -13.50
CA CYS A 8 16.76 -7.27 -13.04
C CYS A 8 18.15 -7.16 -13.69
N ILE A 9 18.47 -6.01 -14.29
CA ILE A 9 19.80 -5.76 -14.84
C ILE A 9 20.85 -5.85 -13.71
N PRO A 10 21.93 -6.65 -13.87
CA PRO A 10 23.00 -6.74 -12.88
C PRO A 10 23.56 -5.37 -12.51
N GLY A 11 23.68 -5.09 -11.20
CA GLY A 11 24.20 -3.81 -10.70
C GLY A 11 23.20 -2.63 -10.75
N SER A 12 21.98 -2.85 -11.24
CA SER A 12 20.90 -1.86 -11.14
C SER A 12 20.38 -1.76 -9.70
N VAL A 13 19.68 -0.65 -9.40
CA VAL A 13 18.95 -0.49 -8.13
C VAL A 13 17.94 -1.61 -7.89
N ALA A 14 17.33 -2.16 -8.96
CA ALA A 14 16.38 -3.26 -8.87
C ALA A 14 17.05 -4.58 -8.47
N ASP A 15 18.28 -4.83 -8.96
CA ASP A 15 19.08 -5.99 -8.58
C ASP A 15 19.62 -5.89 -7.15
N ASP A 16 20.20 -4.75 -6.79
CA ASP A 16 20.74 -4.51 -5.43
C ASP A 16 19.66 -4.66 -4.35
N ARG A 17 18.51 -4.00 -4.53
CA ARG A 17 17.40 -4.02 -3.57
C ARG A 17 16.53 -5.27 -3.64
N LYS A 18 16.86 -6.22 -4.52
CA LYS A 18 16.09 -7.46 -4.74
C LYS A 18 14.59 -7.20 -4.99
N VAL A 19 14.30 -6.24 -5.86
CA VAL A 19 12.94 -5.75 -6.14
C VAL A 19 12.02 -6.85 -6.66
N GLY A 20 12.51 -7.76 -7.51
CA GLY A 20 11.73 -8.89 -8.01
C GLY A 20 11.36 -9.90 -6.93
N ILE A 21 12.24 -10.12 -5.95
CA ILE A 21 11.95 -10.92 -4.76
C ILE A 21 10.86 -10.24 -3.92
N GLY A 22 11.01 -8.93 -3.67
CA GLY A 22 10.03 -8.14 -2.92
C GLY A 22 8.62 -8.19 -3.53
N HIS A 23 8.50 -8.03 -4.85
CA HIS A 23 7.22 -8.16 -5.56
C HIS A 23 6.61 -9.55 -5.41
N GLY A 24 7.45 -10.59 -5.55
CA GLY A 24 7.01 -11.97 -5.35
C GLY A 24 6.51 -12.24 -3.92
N ASN A 25 7.18 -11.70 -2.91
CA ASN A 25 6.79 -11.86 -1.51
C ASN A 25 5.46 -11.17 -1.22
N LEU A 26 5.25 -9.97 -1.74
CA LEU A 26 3.97 -9.28 -1.62
C LEU A 26 2.84 -10.09 -2.28
N ALA A 27 3.02 -10.52 -3.54
CA ALA A 27 2.02 -11.30 -4.26
C ALA A 27 1.69 -12.61 -3.53
N ALA A 28 2.71 -13.32 -3.01
CA ALA A 28 2.52 -14.53 -2.24
C ALA A 28 1.69 -14.29 -0.97
N ARG A 29 1.98 -13.22 -0.21
CA ARG A 29 1.22 -12.90 1.01
C ARG A 29 -0.25 -12.59 0.71
N LEU A 30 -0.54 -11.86 -0.38
CA LEU A 30 -1.91 -11.57 -0.79
C LEU A 30 -2.70 -12.83 -1.19
N LEU A 31 -2.02 -13.91 -1.59
CA LEU A 31 -2.65 -15.19 -1.92
C LEU A 31 -2.79 -16.14 -0.72
N ARG A 32 -2.07 -15.91 0.39
CA ARG A 32 -2.15 -16.77 1.58
C ARG A 32 -3.32 -16.42 2.48
N GLU A 33 -4.04 -17.42 2.95
CA GLU A 33 -5.20 -17.27 3.83
C GLU A 33 -4.87 -16.58 5.18
N GLU A 34 -3.63 -16.66 5.63
CA GLU A 34 -3.14 -16.00 6.86
C GLU A 34 -3.16 -14.47 6.78
N THR A 35 -3.14 -13.90 5.56
CA THR A 35 -3.33 -12.47 5.34
C THR A 35 -4.83 -12.20 5.24
N GLU A 36 -5.40 -11.46 6.19
CA GLU A 36 -6.83 -11.15 6.20
C GLU A 36 -7.10 -9.69 5.83
N CYS A 37 -6.18 -8.77 6.16
CA CYS A 37 -6.35 -7.34 5.88
C CYS A 37 -5.18 -6.72 5.11
N PHE A 38 -5.52 -6.07 3.99
CA PHE A 38 -4.60 -5.35 3.13
C PHE A 38 -4.90 -3.85 3.15
N ALA A 39 -3.92 -3.05 3.57
CA ALA A 39 -4.06 -1.61 3.70
C ALA A 39 -3.27 -0.84 2.64
N PHE A 40 -3.86 0.24 2.14
CA PHE A 40 -3.15 1.28 1.39
C PHE A 40 -3.03 2.52 2.25
N LEU A 41 -1.80 2.88 2.58
CA LEU A 41 -1.49 4.15 3.21
C LEU A 41 -1.44 5.21 2.11
N ALA A 42 -2.54 5.93 1.99
CA ALA A 42 -2.84 6.82 0.88
C ALA A 42 -2.58 8.29 1.24
N GLY A 43 -2.19 9.10 0.25
CA GLY A 43 -2.30 10.56 0.34
C GLY A 43 -3.29 11.12 -0.68
N HIS A 44 -3.40 12.44 -0.74
CA HIS A 44 -4.45 13.16 -1.49
C HIS A 44 -4.53 12.84 -3.00
N GLU A 45 -3.48 12.26 -3.60
CA GLU A 45 -3.40 11.91 -5.03
C GLU A 45 -3.98 10.51 -5.38
N SER A 46 -4.53 9.78 -4.39
CA SER A 46 -4.59 8.31 -4.45
C SER A 46 -5.76 7.67 -5.21
N PHE A 47 -6.48 8.40 -6.08
CA PHE A 47 -7.52 7.78 -6.93
C PHE A 47 -6.97 6.61 -7.75
N ALA A 48 -5.82 6.81 -8.40
CA ALA A 48 -5.17 5.75 -9.19
C ALA A 48 -4.59 4.61 -8.32
N ALA A 49 -4.12 4.92 -7.11
CA ALA A 49 -3.53 3.93 -6.21
C ALA A 49 -4.60 3.01 -5.60
N ALA A 50 -5.78 3.55 -5.26
CA ALA A 50 -6.93 2.82 -4.75
C ALA A 50 -7.49 1.81 -5.77
N GLU A 51 -7.57 2.19 -7.04
CA GLU A 51 -8.05 1.27 -8.10
C GLU A 51 -7.09 0.10 -8.32
N GLY A 52 -5.78 0.35 -8.30
CA GLY A 52 -4.78 -0.71 -8.43
C GLY A 52 -4.83 -1.71 -7.28
N ALA A 53 -4.94 -1.20 -6.05
CA ALA A 53 -5.12 -1.98 -4.82
C ALA A 53 -6.26 -3.00 -4.90
N ILE A 54 -7.43 -2.48 -5.29
CA ILE A 54 -8.67 -3.24 -5.30
C ILE A 54 -8.61 -4.32 -6.36
N LYS A 55 -8.12 -4.02 -7.56
CA LYS A 55 -7.98 -5.02 -8.63
C LYS A 55 -7.06 -6.17 -8.22
N ILE A 56 -5.99 -5.90 -7.49
CA ILE A 56 -5.10 -6.95 -6.97
C ILE A 56 -5.86 -7.83 -5.97
N ALA A 57 -6.58 -7.22 -5.02
CA ALA A 57 -7.34 -7.96 -4.01
C ALA A 57 -8.50 -8.75 -4.63
N GLU A 58 -9.26 -8.18 -5.56
CA GLU A 58 -10.34 -8.84 -6.30
C GLU A 58 -9.82 -10.05 -7.08
N MET A 59 -8.65 -9.91 -7.73
CA MET A 59 -8.04 -11.03 -8.44
C MET A 59 -7.59 -12.14 -7.48
N ALA A 60 -6.90 -11.79 -6.38
CA ALA A 60 -6.51 -12.75 -5.35
C ALA A 60 -7.73 -13.47 -4.76
N ASN A 61 -8.84 -12.76 -4.54
CA ASN A 61 -10.06 -13.30 -3.97
C ASN A 61 -10.77 -14.35 -4.83
N LYS A 62 -10.39 -14.53 -6.11
CA LYS A 62 -10.94 -15.59 -6.97
C LYS A 62 -10.54 -17.00 -6.52
N VAL A 63 -9.38 -17.14 -5.89
CA VAL A 63 -8.83 -18.45 -5.46
C VAL A 63 -8.78 -18.61 -3.95
N ARG A 64 -9.01 -17.53 -3.21
CA ARG A 64 -9.04 -17.54 -1.74
C ARG A 64 -10.37 -18.05 -1.21
N LYS A 65 -10.31 -18.68 -0.03
CA LYS A 65 -11.49 -19.07 0.75
C LYS A 65 -12.07 -17.87 1.49
N LYS A 66 -11.21 -17.08 2.13
CA LYS A 66 -11.60 -15.83 2.79
C LYS A 66 -11.17 -14.63 1.95
N PRO A 67 -12.11 -13.81 1.44
CA PRO A 67 -11.77 -12.60 0.73
C PRO A 67 -10.93 -11.64 1.60
N LEU A 68 -9.88 -11.05 1.02
CA LEU A 68 -9.11 -9.99 1.63
C LEU A 68 -10.00 -8.79 1.94
N ARG A 69 -9.92 -8.28 3.17
CA ARG A 69 -10.44 -6.97 3.52
C ARG A 69 -9.47 -5.91 3.04
N VAL A 70 -9.97 -4.91 2.33
CA VAL A 70 -9.15 -3.80 1.81
C VAL A 70 -9.52 -2.53 2.54
N ILE A 71 -8.52 -1.84 3.06
CA ILE A 71 -8.70 -0.51 3.67
C ILE A 71 -7.80 0.53 3.02
N LEU A 72 -8.29 1.76 2.98
CA LEU A 72 -7.50 2.95 2.70
C LEU A 72 -7.37 3.72 4.01
N ASN A 73 -6.17 4.16 4.34
CA ASN A 73 -5.90 4.98 5.51
C ASN A 73 -5.00 6.14 5.09
N GLY A 74 -5.54 7.35 5.11
CA GLY A 74 -4.85 8.54 4.62
C GLY A 74 -5.07 9.75 5.51
N LEU A 75 -4.22 10.76 5.32
CA LEU A 75 -4.33 12.03 6.04
C LEU A 75 -5.49 12.85 5.46
N GLY A 76 -6.39 13.32 6.32
CA GLY A 76 -7.51 14.20 5.98
C GLY A 76 -8.85 13.49 5.87
N LYS A 77 -9.78 13.82 6.77
CA LYS A 77 -11.15 13.28 6.82
C LYS A 77 -11.98 13.70 5.59
N ASP A 78 -11.87 14.95 5.17
CA ASP A 78 -12.58 15.45 3.99
C ASP A 78 -12.11 14.76 2.70
N ALA A 79 -10.79 14.58 2.57
CA ALA A 79 -10.20 13.88 1.44
C ALA A 79 -10.68 12.42 1.38
N ALA A 80 -10.68 11.71 2.51
CA ALA A 80 -11.19 10.35 2.59
C ALA A 80 -12.67 10.26 2.23
N GLN A 81 -13.49 11.22 2.68
CA GLN A 81 -14.91 11.27 2.32
C GLN A 81 -15.10 11.47 0.80
N ILE A 82 -14.37 12.40 0.18
CA ILE A 82 -14.42 12.68 -1.26
C ILE A 82 -13.99 11.44 -2.06
N ILE A 83 -12.87 10.81 -1.68
CA ILE A 83 -12.37 9.58 -2.32
C ILE A 83 -13.41 8.46 -2.20
N SER A 84 -14.02 8.30 -1.04
CA SER A 84 -15.06 7.29 -0.82
C SER A 84 -16.26 7.52 -1.72
N ARG A 85 -16.69 8.79 -1.84
CA ARG A 85 -17.83 9.17 -2.66
C ARG A 85 -17.61 8.89 -4.14
N ILE A 86 -16.47 9.32 -4.67
CA ILE A 86 -16.16 9.17 -6.10
C ILE A 86 -15.97 7.70 -6.47
N ASN A 87 -15.33 6.91 -5.61
CA ASN A 87 -15.08 5.50 -5.93
C ASN A 87 -16.22 4.55 -5.52
N GLY A 88 -17.18 5.01 -4.71
CA GLY A 88 -18.25 4.18 -4.17
C GLY A 88 -17.81 3.24 -3.05
N PHE A 89 -16.87 3.69 -2.21
CA PHE A 89 -16.41 2.97 -1.02
C PHE A 89 -17.25 3.33 0.21
N THR A 90 -16.99 2.60 1.30
CA THR A 90 -17.54 2.93 2.61
C THR A 90 -16.58 3.88 3.33
N TYR A 91 -17.03 5.12 3.55
CA TYR A 91 -16.30 6.09 4.35
C TYR A 91 -16.46 5.76 5.83
N VAL A 92 -15.35 5.65 6.57
CA VAL A 92 -15.37 5.42 8.01
C VAL A 92 -14.70 6.61 8.69
N GLN A 93 -15.53 7.46 9.30
CA GLN A 93 -15.08 8.61 10.05
C GLN A 93 -14.73 8.18 11.48
N THR A 94 -13.51 8.53 11.89
CA THR A 94 -13.02 8.26 13.24
C THR A 94 -12.87 9.54 14.06
N LYS A 95 -12.86 9.37 15.37
CA LYS A 95 -12.44 10.37 16.36
C LYS A 95 -11.47 9.69 17.31
N PHE A 96 -10.24 10.20 17.33
CA PHE A 96 -9.20 9.71 18.22
C PHE A 96 -9.21 10.51 19.53
N ASP A 97 -9.21 9.81 20.65
CA ASP A 97 -9.04 10.41 21.97
C ASP A 97 -7.53 10.48 22.28
N TYR A 98 -6.98 11.69 22.34
CA TYR A 98 -5.56 11.89 22.57
C TYR A 98 -5.11 11.59 24.00
N PHE A 99 -6.03 11.64 24.97
CA PHE A 99 -5.76 11.35 26.37
C PHE A 99 -5.70 9.85 26.63
N THR A 100 -6.67 9.09 26.12
CA THR A 100 -6.75 7.64 26.33
C THR A 100 -6.01 6.84 25.26
N GLY A 101 -5.83 7.40 24.06
CA GLY A 101 -5.31 6.69 22.89
C GLY A 101 -6.35 5.82 22.18
N GLU A 102 -7.64 5.98 22.49
CA GLU A 102 -8.71 5.17 21.93
C GLU A 102 -9.25 5.74 20.60
N LEU A 103 -9.55 4.83 19.67
CA LEU A 103 -10.11 5.17 18.36
C LEU A 103 -11.60 4.82 18.28
N ASN A 104 -12.44 5.84 18.17
CA ASN A 104 -13.88 5.70 18.04
C ASN A 104 -14.34 5.88 16.59
N VAL A 105 -15.22 5.01 16.09
CA VAL A 105 -15.91 5.24 14.81
C VAL A 105 -17.15 6.07 15.09
N VAL A 106 -17.19 7.28 14.53
CA VAL A 106 -18.32 8.21 14.74
C VAL A 106 -19.33 8.13 13.60
N LYS A 107 -18.92 7.67 12.42
CA LYS A 107 -19.78 7.56 11.24
C LYS A 107 -19.26 6.52 10.26
N GLU A 108 -20.16 5.73 9.69
CA GLU A 108 -19.87 4.82 8.57
C GLU A 108 -20.89 5.08 7.45
N VAL A 109 -20.43 5.47 6.27
CA VAL A 109 -21.29 5.88 5.14
C VAL A 109 -20.92 5.11 3.88
N PRO A 110 -21.79 4.21 3.39
CA PRO A 110 -21.63 3.56 2.08
C PRO A 110 -22.06 4.53 0.97
N TYR A 111 -21.13 5.00 0.13
CA TYR A 111 -21.45 5.98 -0.92
C TYR A 111 -21.84 5.37 -2.29
N GLY A 112 -21.53 4.09 -2.53
CA GLY A 112 -21.78 3.41 -3.80
C GLY A 112 -22.93 2.40 -3.74
N ASN A 113 -23.26 1.83 -4.90
CA ASN A 113 -24.26 0.76 -5.02
C ASN A 113 -23.64 -0.60 -5.39
N ASN A 114 -22.33 -0.62 -5.68
CA ASN A 114 -21.62 -1.85 -6.02
C ASN A 114 -21.17 -2.57 -4.73
N PRO A 115 -21.70 -3.77 -4.42
CA PRO A 115 -21.38 -4.48 -3.18
C PRO A 115 -19.89 -4.81 -3.01
N ASN A 116 -19.14 -4.98 -4.11
CA ASN A 116 -17.70 -5.25 -4.03
C ASN A 116 -16.92 -4.01 -3.63
N ARG A 117 -17.34 -2.83 -4.10
CA ARG A 117 -16.70 -1.55 -3.74
C ARG A 117 -17.05 -1.09 -2.33
N LEU A 118 -18.28 -1.36 -1.88
CA LEU A 118 -18.72 -1.06 -0.52
C LEU A 118 -17.95 -1.82 0.57
N LYS A 119 -17.33 -2.96 0.25
CA LYS A 119 -16.48 -3.71 1.18
C LYS A 119 -15.16 -3.00 1.50
N VAL A 120 -14.76 -2.04 0.66
CA VAL A 120 -13.55 -1.26 0.86
C VAL A 120 -13.86 -0.15 1.87
N LYS A 121 -13.12 -0.13 2.98
CA LYS A 121 -13.25 0.92 4.01
C LYS A 121 -12.21 1.99 3.78
N CYS A 122 -12.62 3.25 3.71
CA CYS A 122 -11.72 4.38 3.56
C CYS A 122 -11.79 5.26 4.81
N TYR A 123 -10.65 5.32 5.50
CA TYR A 123 -10.41 6.07 6.72
C TYR A 123 -9.64 7.35 6.39
N GLY A 124 -10.07 8.44 7.00
CA GLY A 124 -9.32 9.69 7.07
C GLY A 124 -8.85 9.92 8.50
N ALA A 125 -7.55 10.10 8.69
CA ALA A 125 -6.93 10.41 9.97
C ALA A 125 -6.45 11.86 10.00
N ASP A 126 -6.51 12.49 11.17
CA ASP A 126 -6.00 13.85 11.37
C ASP A 126 -4.49 13.85 11.66
N ASP A 127 -3.95 12.76 12.23
CA ASP A 127 -2.54 12.62 12.56
C ASP A 127 -2.05 11.16 12.58
N VAL A 128 -0.75 10.97 12.81
CA VAL A 128 -0.07 9.66 12.81
C VAL A 128 -0.64 8.70 13.87
N ARG A 129 -0.96 9.17 15.08
CA ARG A 129 -1.50 8.33 16.17
C ARG A 129 -2.86 7.75 15.78
N GLU A 130 -3.76 8.58 15.25
CA GLU A 130 -5.04 8.13 14.72
C GLU A 130 -4.83 7.12 13.58
N GLY A 131 -3.92 7.42 12.65
CA GLY A 131 -3.54 6.52 11.55
C GLY A 131 -3.05 5.15 12.02
N VAL A 132 -2.19 5.10 13.04
CA VAL A 132 -1.70 3.85 13.65
C VAL A 132 -2.83 3.09 14.34
N ALA A 133 -3.68 3.80 15.09
CA ALA A 133 -4.82 3.19 15.76
C ALA A 133 -5.82 2.56 14.77
N ILE A 134 -5.99 3.15 13.57
CA ILE A 134 -6.79 2.57 12.49
C ILE A 134 -6.20 1.23 12.02
N LEU A 135 -4.87 1.16 11.83
CA LEU A 135 -4.22 -0.10 11.44
C LEU A 135 -4.35 -1.19 12.52
N TRP A 136 -4.33 -0.81 13.80
CA TRP A 136 -4.62 -1.72 14.90
C TRP A 136 -6.06 -2.19 14.91
N LYS A 137 -7.03 -1.28 14.76
CA LYS A 137 -8.46 -1.58 14.71
C LYS A 137 -8.79 -2.60 13.63
N GLU A 138 -8.22 -2.41 12.44
CA GLU A 138 -8.48 -3.28 11.29
C GLU A 138 -7.61 -4.56 11.28
N ASN A 139 -6.64 -4.66 12.19
CA ASN A 139 -5.67 -5.74 12.30
C ASN A 139 -4.94 -5.99 10.97
N VAL A 140 -4.29 -4.95 10.45
CA VAL A 140 -3.63 -4.96 9.14
C VAL A 140 -2.43 -5.91 9.10
N ASP A 141 -2.40 -6.79 8.10
CA ASP A 141 -1.33 -7.79 7.93
C ASP A 141 -0.31 -7.35 6.88
N VAL A 142 -0.78 -6.68 5.82
CA VAL A 142 0.03 -6.19 4.71
C VAL A 142 -0.34 -4.75 4.42
N SER A 143 0.64 -3.90 4.15
CA SER A 143 0.36 -2.58 3.60
C SER A 143 1.28 -2.17 2.45
N ILE A 144 0.76 -1.28 1.61
CA ILE A 144 1.56 -0.50 0.68
C ILE A 144 1.51 0.97 1.11
N THR A 145 2.69 1.53 1.32
CA THR A 145 2.90 2.97 1.54
C THR A 145 3.12 3.61 0.18
N GLY A 146 2.19 4.46 -0.26
CA GLY A 146 2.36 5.23 -1.50
C GLY A 146 3.23 6.47 -1.28
N ASN A 147 3.94 6.93 -2.32
CA ASN A 147 4.62 8.23 -2.29
C ASN A 147 3.62 9.33 -2.71
N SER A 148 3.20 10.18 -1.77
CA SER A 148 2.16 11.20 -1.96
C SER A 148 2.61 12.60 -1.51
N THR A 149 1.67 13.52 -1.28
CA THR A 149 1.92 14.85 -0.70
C THR A 149 2.32 14.83 0.79
N ASN A 150 1.99 13.80 1.58
CA ASN A 150 2.36 13.74 3.00
C ASN A 150 3.12 12.47 3.44
N PRO A 151 4.15 12.01 2.69
CA PRO A 151 4.79 10.73 2.94
C PRO A 151 5.66 10.79 4.19
N THR A 152 6.39 11.89 4.40
CA THR A 152 7.23 12.13 5.58
C THR A 152 6.44 12.50 6.83
N ARG A 153 5.24 13.07 6.66
CA ARG A 153 4.40 13.56 7.78
C ARG A 153 3.39 12.53 8.26
N PHE A 154 2.98 11.58 7.42
CA PHE A 154 1.92 10.63 7.75
C PHE A 154 2.25 9.19 7.35
N GLN A 155 2.38 8.89 6.05
CA GLN A 155 2.33 7.50 5.58
C GLN A 155 3.50 6.65 6.10
N HIS A 156 4.75 7.12 5.98
CA HIS A 156 5.90 6.39 6.52
C HIS A 156 5.91 6.35 8.05
N PRO A 157 5.64 7.47 8.78
CA PRO A 157 5.49 7.42 10.24
C PRO A 157 4.42 6.43 10.73
N VAL A 158 3.25 6.35 10.07
CA VAL A 158 2.18 5.41 10.41
C VAL A 158 2.66 3.96 10.20
N ALA A 159 3.23 3.65 9.02
CA ALA A 159 3.72 2.31 8.72
C ALA A 159 4.84 1.87 9.68
N GLY A 160 5.80 2.75 9.95
CA GLY A 160 6.94 2.47 10.82
C GLY A 160 6.56 2.31 12.29
N THR A 161 5.70 3.18 12.80
CA THR A 161 5.19 3.06 14.17
C THR A 161 4.40 1.78 14.33
N TYR A 162 3.47 1.50 13.40
CA TYR A 162 2.68 0.26 13.43
C TYR A 162 3.56 -1.00 13.33
N LYS A 163 4.57 -1.01 12.46
CA LYS A 163 5.54 -2.12 12.37
C LYS A 163 6.24 -2.37 13.69
N LYS A 164 6.75 -1.32 14.33
CA LYS A 164 7.42 -1.42 15.63
C LYS A 164 6.47 -2.00 16.69
N GLU A 165 5.26 -1.47 16.80
CA GLU A 165 4.28 -1.94 17.79
C GLU A 165 3.83 -3.40 17.53
N ARG A 166 3.62 -3.79 16.27
CA ARG A 166 3.30 -5.17 15.88
C ARG A 166 4.41 -6.14 16.26
N VAL A 167 5.67 -5.78 15.97
CA VAL A 167 6.84 -6.61 16.31
C VAL A 167 6.95 -6.77 17.83
N LEU A 168 6.80 -5.69 18.60
CA LEU A 168 6.82 -5.76 20.07
C LEU A 168 5.69 -6.61 20.64
N ALA A 169 4.53 -6.62 19.98
CA ALA A 169 3.39 -7.48 20.34
C ALA A 169 3.50 -8.91 19.78
N GLY A 170 4.60 -9.28 19.14
CA GLY A 170 4.79 -10.61 18.54
C GLY A 170 3.86 -10.89 17.34
N LYS A 171 3.32 -9.86 16.70
CA LYS A 171 2.39 -9.98 15.57
C LYS A 171 3.08 -9.71 14.23
N PRO A 172 2.83 -10.53 13.19
CA PRO A 172 3.42 -10.28 11.88
C PRO A 172 2.80 -9.03 11.24
N TYR A 173 3.59 -8.32 10.47
CA TYR A 173 3.13 -7.24 9.58
C TYR A 173 4.14 -7.13 8.45
N PHE A 174 3.67 -7.07 7.21
CA PHE A 174 4.51 -6.91 6.02
C PHE A 174 4.26 -5.55 5.39
N SER A 175 5.27 -4.69 5.44
CA SER A 175 5.17 -3.32 4.95
C SER A 175 5.94 -3.17 3.65
N VAL A 176 5.32 -2.53 2.68
CA VAL A 176 5.94 -2.20 1.39
C VAL A 176 6.04 -0.70 1.25
N ALA A 177 7.25 -0.20 1.02
CA ALA A 177 7.46 1.18 0.63
C ALA A 177 7.46 1.27 -0.91
N SER A 178 6.38 1.80 -1.48
CA SER A 178 6.24 2.00 -2.93
C SER A 178 6.64 3.44 -3.30
N GLY A 179 7.59 3.59 -4.22
CA GLY A 179 8.07 4.89 -4.68
C GLY A 179 9.38 5.37 -4.04
N GLY A 180 10.22 4.45 -3.56
CA GLY A 180 11.52 4.73 -2.94
C GLY A 180 12.71 4.85 -3.90
N GLY A 181 12.52 4.75 -5.22
CA GLY A 181 13.59 5.05 -6.18
C GLY A 181 13.41 6.45 -6.73
N THR A 182 14.47 7.25 -6.67
CA THR A 182 14.74 8.47 -7.47
C THR A 182 13.54 8.97 -8.28
N GLY A 183 12.82 10.01 -7.82
CA GLY A 183 11.98 10.79 -8.73
C GLY A 183 10.56 11.16 -8.32
N ARG A 184 10.10 10.90 -7.09
CA ARG A 184 8.95 11.66 -6.55
C ARG A 184 9.39 12.52 -5.38
N THR A 185 9.43 13.80 -5.68
CA THR A 185 9.61 14.95 -4.80
C THR A 185 8.70 14.84 -3.58
N LEU A 186 9.21 15.18 -2.40
CA LEU A 186 8.38 15.98 -1.50
C LEU A 186 8.02 17.22 -2.33
N HIS A 187 6.72 17.51 -2.50
CA HIS A 187 6.27 18.68 -3.27
C HIS A 187 7.21 19.86 -2.96
N PRO A 188 7.70 20.64 -3.95
CA PRO A 188 8.60 21.76 -3.69
C PRO A 188 8.12 22.64 -2.53
N ASP A 189 6.80 22.82 -2.42
CA ASP A 189 6.14 23.54 -1.33
C ASP A 189 6.28 22.91 0.06
N ASN A 190 6.56 21.60 0.16
CA ASN A 190 6.69 20.88 1.43
C ASN A 190 8.08 21.00 2.06
N MET A 191 9.14 21.16 1.27
CA MET A 191 10.52 21.10 1.77
C MET A 191 11.47 22.14 1.16
N ALA A 192 11.13 22.77 0.04
CA ALA A 192 12.01 23.62 -0.77
C ALA A 192 13.39 22.98 -1.09
N ALA A 193 13.55 21.68 -0.86
CA ALA A 193 14.86 21.00 -0.75
C ALA A 193 15.34 20.36 -2.06
N GLY A 194 14.56 20.51 -3.14
CA GLY A 194 14.92 19.99 -4.46
C GLY A 194 15.34 18.50 -4.42
N PRO A 195 16.42 18.11 -5.12
CA PRO A 195 16.89 16.72 -5.15
C PRO A 195 17.27 16.09 -3.81
N ALA A 196 17.56 16.88 -2.77
CA ALA A 196 17.85 16.32 -1.44
C ALA A 196 16.61 15.65 -0.80
N SER A 197 15.40 16.01 -1.24
CA SER A 197 14.16 15.35 -0.80
C SER A 197 14.06 13.89 -1.22
N TYR A 198 14.78 13.46 -2.26
CA TYR A 198 14.75 12.08 -2.76
C TYR A 198 15.33 11.07 -1.77
N GLY A 199 16.36 11.45 -1.00
CA GLY A 199 16.99 10.57 -0.01
C GLY A 199 16.13 10.34 1.23
N MET A 200 15.29 11.31 1.61
CA MET A 200 14.56 11.25 2.87
C MET A 200 13.38 10.26 2.84
N THR A 201 12.63 10.20 1.73
CA THR A 201 11.57 9.20 1.56
C THR A 201 12.13 7.79 1.39
N ASP A 202 13.27 7.63 0.70
CA ASP A 202 13.99 6.36 0.62
C ASP A 202 14.46 5.90 2.01
N THR A 203 15.03 6.81 2.80
CA THR A 203 15.49 6.54 4.17
C THR A 203 14.33 6.11 5.05
N LEU A 204 13.22 6.85 5.04
CA LEU A 204 12.03 6.50 5.83
C LEU A 204 11.39 5.19 5.37
N GLY A 205 11.45 4.84 4.08
CA GLY A 205 11.04 3.54 3.57
C GLY A 205 11.84 2.40 4.19
N ARG A 206 13.16 2.55 4.28
CA ARG A 206 14.06 1.54 4.87
C ARG A 206 13.85 1.32 6.36
N MET A 207 13.26 2.27 7.08
CA MET A 207 12.97 2.14 8.51
C MET A 207 11.91 1.07 8.82
N HIS A 208 11.04 0.74 7.87
CA HIS A 208 9.88 -0.13 8.13
C HIS A 208 9.63 -1.20 7.07
N SER A 209 10.07 -0.98 5.83
CA SER A 209 9.67 -1.82 4.72
C SER A 209 10.41 -3.16 4.72
N ASP A 210 9.64 -4.23 4.51
CA ASP A 210 10.15 -5.58 4.23
C ASP A 210 10.42 -5.76 2.72
N ALA A 211 9.80 -4.92 1.90
CA ALA A 211 10.13 -4.76 0.49
C ALA A 211 10.07 -3.28 0.11
N GLN A 212 11.13 -2.81 -0.53
CA GLN A 212 11.20 -1.45 -1.06
C GLN A 212 11.22 -1.50 -2.58
N PHE A 213 10.20 -0.91 -3.19
CA PHE A 213 10.14 -0.83 -4.63
C PHE A 213 10.86 0.42 -5.14
N ALA A 214 11.62 0.26 -6.22
CA ALA A 214 12.22 1.37 -6.91
C ALA A 214 11.15 2.12 -7.74
N GLY A 215 11.32 3.43 -7.88
CA GLY A 215 10.60 4.34 -8.78
C GLY A 215 9.08 4.47 -8.65
N SER A 216 8.56 5.47 -9.36
CA SER A 216 7.13 5.80 -9.42
C SER A 216 6.42 4.93 -10.45
N SER A 217 5.27 4.36 -10.07
CA SER A 217 4.41 3.51 -10.92
C SER A 217 3.77 4.20 -12.14
N SER A 218 4.16 5.44 -12.45
CA SER A 218 3.43 6.32 -13.38
C SER A 218 4.30 7.00 -14.45
N VAL A 219 5.60 6.69 -14.55
CA VAL A 219 6.47 7.33 -15.54
C VAL A 219 7.26 6.25 -16.30
N PRO A 220 7.02 6.07 -17.62
CA PRO A 220 7.71 5.07 -18.44
C PRO A 220 9.25 5.11 -18.34
N ALA A 221 9.82 6.32 -18.24
CA ALA A 221 11.27 6.52 -18.08
C ALA A 221 11.83 5.94 -16.76
N HIS A 222 11.04 5.89 -15.67
CA HIS A 222 11.48 5.23 -14.44
C HIS A 222 11.56 3.71 -14.59
N VAL A 223 10.77 3.13 -15.49
CA VAL A 223 10.77 1.69 -15.71
C VAL A 223 11.97 1.25 -16.54
N GLU A 224 12.37 2.05 -17.53
CA GLU A 224 13.64 1.86 -18.25
C GLU A 224 14.86 2.06 -17.32
N MET A 225 14.86 3.10 -16.48
CA MET A 225 15.94 3.32 -15.50
C MET A 225 16.03 2.24 -14.40
N MET A 226 14.95 1.48 -14.18
CA MET A 226 14.93 0.34 -13.26
C MET A 226 15.47 -0.94 -13.87
N GLY A 227 15.73 -0.98 -15.18
CA GLY A 227 16.26 -2.16 -15.86
C GLY A 227 15.35 -3.37 -15.70
N PHE A 228 14.03 -3.16 -15.73
CA PHE A 228 13.04 -4.18 -15.45
C PHE A 228 11.86 -4.08 -16.42
N LEU A 229 11.08 -5.17 -16.55
CA LEU A 229 9.83 -5.23 -17.33
C LEU A 229 9.08 -3.90 -17.27
N GLY A 230 8.71 -3.33 -18.42
CA GLY A 230 8.09 -2.01 -18.68
C GLY A 230 6.79 -1.64 -17.92
N MET A 231 6.55 -2.26 -16.76
CA MET A 231 5.39 -2.15 -15.90
C MET A 231 5.74 -1.43 -14.57
N GLY A 232 4.84 -0.60 -14.06
CA GLY A 232 4.97 -0.01 -12.72
C GLY A 232 4.75 -1.03 -11.58
N ASN A 233 5.13 -0.67 -10.36
CA ASN A 233 5.12 -1.57 -9.18
C ASN A 233 3.76 -2.27 -8.92
N ASN A 234 2.67 -1.51 -8.76
CA ASN A 234 1.34 -2.10 -8.52
C ASN A 234 0.89 -3.02 -9.68
N PRO A 235 1.01 -2.60 -10.97
CA PRO A 235 0.80 -3.50 -12.10
C PRO A 235 1.62 -4.79 -12.06
N MET A 236 2.89 -4.76 -11.63
CA MET A 236 3.71 -5.98 -11.54
C MET A 236 3.22 -6.95 -10.47
N VAL A 237 2.81 -6.45 -9.31
CA VAL A 237 2.15 -7.27 -8.28
C VAL A 237 0.86 -7.85 -8.85
N GLY A 238 0.04 -7.03 -9.52
CA GLY A 238 -1.21 -7.46 -10.14
C GLY A 238 -1.02 -8.53 -11.21
N ALA A 239 -0.03 -8.41 -12.08
CA ALA A 239 0.31 -9.43 -13.07
C ALA A 239 0.76 -10.73 -12.41
N THR A 240 1.62 -10.64 -11.38
CA THR A 240 2.08 -11.80 -10.62
C THR A 240 0.92 -12.55 -9.96
N VAL A 241 0.01 -11.83 -9.30
CA VAL A 241 -1.20 -12.40 -8.70
C VAL A 241 -2.09 -13.01 -9.78
N SER A 242 -2.31 -12.30 -10.89
CA SER A 242 -3.18 -12.76 -11.99
C SER A 242 -2.68 -14.07 -12.61
N VAL A 243 -1.38 -14.17 -12.87
CA VAL A 243 -0.78 -15.40 -13.42
C VAL A 243 -0.89 -16.55 -12.41
N ALA A 244 -0.60 -16.31 -11.13
CA ALA A 244 -0.72 -17.33 -10.10
C ALA A 244 -2.16 -17.83 -9.95
N VAL A 245 -3.14 -16.92 -9.99
CA VAL A 245 -4.57 -17.24 -9.96
C VAL A 245 -4.99 -18.05 -11.18
N ALA A 246 -4.56 -17.66 -12.38
CA ALA A 246 -4.88 -18.39 -13.60
C ALA A 246 -4.33 -19.82 -13.59
N ILE A 247 -3.11 -20.00 -13.10
CA ILE A 247 -2.48 -21.33 -12.94
C ILE A 247 -3.26 -22.17 -11.92
N ASP A 248 -3.63 -21.61 -10.76
CA ASP A 248 -4.40 -22.33 -9.74
C ASP A 248 -5.76 -22.80 -10.28
N LEU A 249 -6.49 -21.93 -10.98
CA LEU A 249 -7.78 -22.29 -11.59
C LEU A 249 -7.62 -23.39 -12.65
N ALA A 250 -6.60 -23.30 -13.49
CA ALA A 250 -6.32 -24.30 -14.53
C ALA A 250 -5.95 -25.67 -13.93
N ILE A 251 -5.09 -25.71 -12.90
CA ILE A 251 -4.68 -26.95 -12.22
C ILE A 251 -5.86 -27.57 -11.48
N ASN A 252 -6.67 -26.75 -10.80
CA ASN A 252 -7.78 -27.22 -9.98
C ASN A 252 -9.10 -27.40 -10.76
N LYS A 253 -9.11 -27.15 -12.08
CA LYS A 253 -10.28 -27.24 -12.97
C LYS A 253 -11.51 -26.47 -12.45
N LYS A 254 -11.27 -25.26 -11.94
CA LYS A 254 -12.31 -24.34 -11.45
C LYS A 254 -12.67 -23.28 -12.48
#